data_AF-A0A7V5ABL4-F1
#
_entry.id   AF-A0A7V5ABL4-F1
#
_cell.length_a   1.000
_cell.length_b   1.000
_cell.length_c   1.000
_cell.angle_alpha   90.00
_cell.angle_beta   90.00
_cell.angle_gamma   90.00
#
_symmetry.space_group_name_H-M   'P 1'
#
loop_
_entity.id
_entity.type
_entity.pdbx_description
1 polymer ?
#
loop_
_entity_poly.entity_id
_entity_poly.type
_entity_poly.pdbx_seq_one_letter_code
_entity_poly.pdbx_strand_id
1 'polypeptide(L)'
;MGLSPGLRILDMPCGPGRYALEFAHRGFQVTGADLNPSFIAQAREFSQKEGLSIEFLQEEMRKFRREHFYDVGLNISSSFKVLENFFPFRPGGFVLAEEPRS
;
A
#
# COMPACT_ATOMS: atom_id res chain seq x y z
N MET A 1 -7.00 14.40 11.01
CA MET A 1 -6.00 14.66 9.94
C MET A 1 -6.69 14.46 8.61
N GLY A 2 -6.74 15.47 7.75
CA GLY A 2 -7.33 15.34 6.41
C GLY A 2 -6.24 14.89 5.44
N LEU A 3 -6.35 13.68 4.91
CA LEU A 3 -5.52 13.25 3.78
C LEU A 3 -6.01 13.99 2.54
N SER A 4 -5.13 14.75 1.88
CA SER A 4 -5.46 15.45 0.64
C SER A 4 -5.26 14.52 -0.57
N PRO A 5 -6.13 14.57 -1.59
CA PRO A 5 -5.87 13.92 -2.87
C PRO A 5 -4.47 14.27 -3.41
N GLY A 6 -3.83 13.33 -4.11
CA GLY A 6 -2.48 13.50 -4.67
C GLY A 6 -1.32 13.03 -3.79
N LEU A 7 -1.56 12.68 -2.52
CA LEU A 7 -0.53 12.04 -1.68
C LEU A 7 -0.16 10.65 -2.19
N ARG A 8 1.08 10.22 -1.93
CA ARG A 8 1.60 8.90 -2.30
C ARG A 8 1.38 7.91 -1.17
N ILE A 9 0.63 6.85 -1.47
CA ILE A 9 0.24 5.81 -0.53
C ILE A 9 0.96 4.50 -0.89
N LEU A 10 1.56 3.87 0.13
CA LEU A 10 2.03 2.49 0.06
C LEU A 10 1.05 1.58 0.80
N ASP A 11 0.41 0.65 0.09
CA ASP A 11 -0.39 -0.43 0.67
C ASP A 11 0.46 -1.70 0.73
N MET A 12 0.92 -2.11 1.92
CA MET A 12 1.82 -3.25 2.06
C MET A 12 1.61 -3.97 3.41
N PRO A 13 1.15 -5.24 3.42
CA PRO A 13 0.85 -6.07 2.25
C PRO A 13 -0.52 -5.68 1.67
N CYS A 14 -0.62 -5.51 0.33
CA CYS A 14 -1.87 -5.03 -0.28
C CYS A 14 -2.92 -6.13 -0.50
N GLY A 15 -2.53 -7.42 -0.43
CA GLY A 15 -3.40 -8.52 -0.84
C GLY A 15 -3.98 -8.30 -2.25
N PRO A 16 -5.26 -8.64 -2.49
CA PRO A 16 -5.95 -8.38 -3.76
C PRO A 16 -6.19 -6.89 -4.08
N GLY A 17 -5.67 -5.95 -3.27
CA GLY A 17 -5.69 -4.52 -3.57
C GLY A 17 -6.94 -3.77 -3.12
N ARG A 18 -7.74 -4.30 -2.18
CA ARG A 18 -8.99 -3.66 -1.70
C ARG A 18 -8.79 -2.19 -1.33
N TYR A 19 -7.79 -1.90 -0.50
CA TYR A 19 -7.52 -0.53 -0.06
C TYR A 19 -6.84 0.26 -1.17
N ALA A 20 -5.90 -0.34 -1.89
CA ALA A 20 -5.25 0.31 -3.02
C ALA A 20 -6.26 0.86 -4.05
N LEU A 21 -7.28 0.07 -4.42
CA LEU A 21 -8.35 0.48 -5.34
C LEU A 21 -9.17 1.65 -4.76
N GLU A 22 -9.62 1.54 -3.51
CA GLU A 22 -10.41 2.57 -2.84
C GLU A 22 -9.65 3.91 -2.74
N PHE A 23 -8.36 3.87 -2.43
CA PHE A 23 -7.54 5.09 -2.40
C PHE A 23 -7.29 5.66 -3.79
N ALA A 24 -7.10 4.82 -4.81
CA ALA A 24 -6.95 5.32 -6.18
C ALA A 24 -8.23 6.04 -6.66
N HIS A 25 -9.43 5.51 -6.35
CA HIS A 25 -10.71 6.19 -6.62
C HIS A 25 -10.82 7.57 -5.99
N ARG A 26 -10.20 7.77 -4.82
CA ARG A 26 -10.19 9.04 -4.10
C ARG A 26 -9.11 10.00 -4.61
N GLY A 27 -8.37 9.65 -5.66
CA GLY A 27 -7.37 10.49 -6.31
C GLY A 27 -5.99 10.45 -5.64
N PHE A 28 -5.68 9.41 -4.87
CA PHE A 28 -4.33 9.19 -4.35
C PHE A 28 -3.44 8.50 -5.37
N GLN A 29 -2.12 8.73 -5.27
CA GLN A 29 -1.13 7.99 -6.04
C GLN A 29 -0.75 6.73 -5.26
N VAL A 30 -1.13 5.56 -5.75
CA VAL A 30 -1.06 4.33 -4.97
C VAL A 30 -0.03 3.35 -5.55
N THR A 31 0.83 2.84 -4.67
CA THR A 31 1.61 1.63 -4.90
C THR A 31 1.12 0.54 -3.95
N GLY A 32 0.69 -0.60 -4.50
CA GLY A 32 0.36 -1.80 -3.74
C GLY A 32 1.48 -2.84 -3.87
N ALA A 33 1.92 -3.42 -2.75
CA ALA A 33 2.95 -4.45 -2.77
C ALA A 33 2.57 -5.65 -1.91
N ASP A 34 2.81 -6.85 -2.44
CA ASP A 34 2.53 -8.11 -1.76
C ASP A 34 3.49 -9.21 -2.25
N LEU A 35 3.81 -10.18 -1.39
CA LEU A 35 4.68 -11.29 -1.76
C LEU A 35 3.95 -12.32 -2.63
N ASN A 36 2.63 -12.43 -2.51
CA ASN A 36 1.82 -13.43 -3.19
C ASN A 36 1.52 -13.00 -4.65
N PRO A 37 2.07 -13.71 -5.66
CA PRO A 37 1.85 -13.36 -7.06
C PRO A 37 0.38 -13.46 -7.50
N SER A 38 -0.41 -14.34 -6.88
CA SER A 38 -1.84 -14.48 -7.20
C SER A 38 -2.64 -13.25 -6.77
N PHE A 39 -2.27 -12.65 -5.64
CA PHE A 39 -2.88 -11.40 -5.18
C PHE A 39 -2.52 -10.23 -6.09
N ILE A 40 -1.25 -10.12 -6.49
CA ILE A 40 -0.81 -9.09 -7.44
C ILE A 40 -1.51 -9.23 -8.80
N ALA A 41 -1.71 -10.45 -9.30
CA ALA A 41 -2.45 -10.69 -10.54
C ALA A 41 -3.91 -10.22 -10.42
N GLN A 42 -4.60 -10.58 -9.34
CA GLN A 42 -5.98 -10.16 -9.08
C GLN A 42 -6.10 -8.63 -8.93
N ALA A 43 -5.20 -8.02 -8.18
CA ALA A 43 -5.20 -6.58 -7.95
C ALA A 43 -5.04 -5.78 -9.26
N ARG A 44 -4.13 -6.25 -10.14
CA ARG A 44 -3.97 -5.69 -11.49
C ARG A 44 -5.24 -5.84 -12.32
N GLU A 45 -5.86 -7.02 -12.33
CA GLU A 45 -7.10 -7.26 -13.06
C GLU A 45 -8.23 -6.32 -12.58
N PHE A 46 -8.41 -6.16 -11.27
CA PHE A 46 -9.40 -5.25 -10.71
C PHE A 46 -9.12 -3.79 -11.07
N SER A 47 -7.86 -3.34 -10.96
CA SER A 47 -7.51 -1.96 -11.34
C SER A 47 -7.76 -1.67 -12.82
N GLN A 48 -7.50 -2.64 -13.71
CA GLN A 48 -7.77 -2.51 -15.13
C GLN A 48 -9.28 -2.45 -15.42
N LYS A 49 -10.07 -3.31 -14.76
CA LYS A 49 -11.54 -3.31 -14.87
C LYS A 49 -12.15 -1.98 -14.44
N GLU A 50 -11.56 -1.32 -13.45
CA GLU A 50 -12.02 -0.04 -12.91
C GLU A 50 -11.37 1.19 -13.59
N GLY A 51 -10.46 0.99 -14.53
CA GLY A 51 -9.76 2.08 -15.23
C GLY A 51 -8.81 2.88 -14.33
N LEU A 52 -8.33 2.28 -13.25
CA LEU A 52 -7.47 2.91 -12.26
C LEU A 52 -5.98 2.73 -12.61
N SER A 53 -5.19 3.78 -12.37
CA SER A 53 -3.73 3.73 -12.50
C SER A 53 -3.09 3.47 -11.13
N ILE A 54 -2.68 2.22 -10.89
CA ILE A 54 -2.05 1.77 -9.65
C ILE A 54 -0.79 0.97 -9.98
N GLU A 55 0.30 1.22 -9.26
CA GLU A 55 1.52 0.41 -9.36
C GLU A 55 1.39 -0.81 -8.44
N PHE A 56 1.38 -2.02 -9.01
CA PHE A 56 1.40 -3.26 -8.22
C PHE A 56 2.74 -4.00 -8.34
N LEU A 57 3.38 -4.25 -7.20
CA LEU A 57 4.71 -4.86 -7.11
C LEU A 57 4.65 -6.19 -6.36
N GLN A 58 5.25 -7.24 -6.92
CA GLN A 58 5.46 -8.48 -6.19
C GLN A 58 6.74 -8.36 -5.37
N GLU A 59 6.62 -7.98 -4.10
CA GLU A 59 7.77 -7.61 -3.27
C GLU A 59 7.64 -8.12 -1.82
N GLU A 60 8.78 -8.44 -1.23
CA GLU A 60 8.86 -8.81 0.18
C GLU A 60 9.02 -7.55 1.04
N MET A 61 8.10 -7.32 1.98
CA MET A 61 8.07 -6.09 2.78
C MET A 61 9.35 -5.80 3.59
N ARG A 62 10.05 -6.85 4.04
CA ARG A 62 11.33 -6.73 4.76
C ARG A 62 12.48 -6.25 3.86
N LYS A 63 12.42 -6.55 2.57
CA LYS A 63 13.44 -6.20 1.57
C LYS A 63 13.05 -5.01 0.71
N PHE A 64 11.80 -4.58 0.75
CA PHE A 64 11.33 -3.42 0.01
C PHE A 64 12.12 -2.18 0.39
N ARG A 65 12.65 -1.48 -0.62
CA ARG A 65 13.44 -0.25 -0.47
C ARG A 65 12.99 0.76 -1.52
N ARG A 66 12.47 1.90 -1.07
CA ARG A 66 12.19 3.08 -1.89
C ARG A 66 12.17 4.31 -0.99
N GLU A 67 13.33 4.86 -0.71
CA GLU A 67 13.51 5.83 0.39
C GLU A 67 12.72 7.11 0.18
N HIS A 68 12.10 7.60 1.27
CA HIS A 68 11.41 8.89 1.33
C HIS A 68 10.43 9.15 0.18
N PHE A 69 9.75 8.11 -0.27
CA PHE A 69 8.87 8.15 -1.42
C PHE A 69 7.40 8.24 -1.05
N TYR A 70 6.99 7.70 0.09
CA TYR A 70 5.57 7.67 0.46
C TYR A 70 5.25 8.66 1.56
N ASP A 71 4.04 9.22 1.49
CA ASP A 71 3.49 10.13 2.49
C ASP A 71 2.68 9.35 3.52
N VAL A 72 2.04 8.25 3.09
CA VAL A 72 1.23 7.36 3.95
C VAL A 72 1.56 5.89 3.67
N GLY A 73 1.68 5.09 4.73
CA GLY A 73 1.75 3.63 4.66
C GLY A 73 0.50 2.97 5.26
N LEU A 74 0.03 1.90 4.64
CA LEU A 74 -1.04 1.03 5.15
C LEU A 74 -0.46 -0.34 5.42
N ASN A 75 -0.66 -0.83 6.64
CA ASN A 75 -0.31 -2.18 7.06
C ASN A 75 -1.50 -2.76 7.84
N ILE A 76 -2.54 -3.18 7.11
CA ILE A 76 -3.84 -3.55 7.69
C ILE A 76 -3.98 -5.08 7.71
N SER A 77 -4.49 -5.63 8.81
CA SER A 77 -4.72 -7.07 9.02
C SER A 77 -3.47 -7.94 8.89
N SER A 78 -2.30 -7.35 9.15
CA SER A 78 -1.00 -8.02 9.20
C SER A 78 -0.37 -7.92 10.58
N SER A 79 0.64 -8.76 10.86
CA SER A 79 1.39 -8.69 12.11
C SER A 79 2.25 -7.41 12.18
N PHE A 80 2.27 -6.72 13.33
CA PHE A 80 3.06 -5.49 13.54
C PHE A 80 4.58 -5.65 13.32
N LYS A 81 5.10 -6.88 13.24
CA LYS A 81 6.53 -7.18 13.04
C LYS A 81 7.14 -6.57 11.78
N VAL A 82 6.33 -6.02 10.88
CA VAL A 82 6.82 -5.41 9.64
C VAL A 82 6.98 -3.89 9.71
N LEU A 83 6.55 -3.26 10.80
CA LEU A 83 6.65 -1.82 10.99
C LEU A 83 8.07 -1.31 11.28
N GLU A 84 9.09 -2.17 11.40
CA GLU A 84 10.48 -1.71 11.61
C GLU A 84 11.09 -1.03 10.38
N ASN A 85 10.48 -1.19 9.19
CA ASN A 85 10.99 -0.63 7.94
C ASN A 85 10.32 0.71 7.59
N PHE A 86 10.69 1.78 8.30
CA PHE A 86 10.18 3.15 8.04
C PHE A 86 10.87 3.88 6.89
N PHE A 87 11.91 3.29 6.33
CA PHE A 87 12.71 3.87 5.25
C PHE A 87 11.91 4.39 4.05
N PRO A 88 10.80 3.76 3.64
CA PRO A 88 10.05 4.23 2.49
C PRO A 88 9.33 5.58 2.70
N PHE A 89 9.18 6.03 3.94
CA PHE A 89 8.35 7.20 4.27
C PHE A 89 9.17 8.48 4.33
N ARG A 90 8.58 9.60 3.88
CA ARG A 90 9.17 10.93 4.06
C ARG A 90 9.20 11.31 5.54
N PRO A 91 10.13 12.20 5.98
CA PRO A 91 10.00 12.84 7.28
C PRO A 91 8.61 13.47 7.45
N GLY A 92 7.90 13.12 8.53
CA GLY A 92 6.53 13.55 8.78
C GLY A 92 5.44 12.71 8.09
N GLY A 93 5.79 11.62 7.40
CA GLY A 93 4.85 10.64 6.88
C GLY A 93 4.20 9.82 8.00
N PHE A 94 3.06 9.20 7.70
CA PHE A 94 2.27 8.44 8.68
C PHE A 94 2.07 7.00 8.25
N VAL A 95 2.04 6.07 9.22
CA VAL A 95 1.67 4.67 8.96
C VAL A 95 0.40 4.35 9.73
N LEU A 96 -0.59 3.83 9.02
CA LEU A 96 -1.81 3.27 9.61
C LEU A 96 -1.64 1.75 9.69
N ALA A 97 -1.66 1.22 10.90
CA ALA A 97 -1.55 -0.21 11.16
C ALA A 97 -2.77 -0.70 11.95
N GLU A 98 -3.32 -1.84 11.55
CA GLU A 98 -4.44 -2.50 12.25
C GLU A 98 -4.16 -4.01 12.35
N GLU A 99 -4.30 -4.58 13.55
CA GLU A 99 -4.17 -6.01 13.80
C GLU A 99 -5.51 -6.74 13.61
N PRO A 100 -5.52 -8.01 13.15
CA PRO A 100 -6.72 -8.83 13.18
C PRO A 100 -7.23 -8.94 14.62
N ARG A 101 -8.49 -8.57 14.87
CA ARG A 101 -9.12 -8.84 16.17
C ARG A 101 -9.31 -10.36 16.32
N SER A 102 -8.74 -10.91 17.39
CA SER A 102 -8.87 -12.32 17.80
C SER A 102 -10.31 -12.73 18.04
#